data_AF-A0A968G7Q2-F1
#
_entry.id   AF-A0A968G7Q2-F1
#
_cell.length_a   1.000
_cell.length_b   1.000
_cell.length_c   1.000
_cell.angle_alpha   90.00
_cell.angle_beta   90.00
_cell.angle_gamma   90.00
#
_symmetry.space_group_name_H-M   'P 1'
#
loop_
_entity.id
_entity.type
_entity.pdbx_description
1 polymer ?
#
loop_
_entity_poly.entity_id
_entity_poly.type
_entity_poly.pdbx_seq_one_letter_code
_entity_poly.pdbx_strand_id
1 'polypeptide(L)' 'VEVPHAQRGSFKTVGCPMVLSDSPVDVQSSPLLGEHTDEILGEVMGYTREQVEQLRT' A
#
# COMPACT_ATOMS: atom_id res chain seq x y z
N VAL A 1 -8.58 -13.78 8.60
CA VAL A 1 -8.09 -13.82 7.21
C VAL A 1 -6.58 -13.98 7.25
N GLU A 2 -6.03 -14.85 6.40
CA GLU A 2 -4.59 -15.02 6.25
C GLU A 2 -4.11 -14.14 5.10
N VAL A 3 -3.09 -13.32 5.36
CA VAL A 3 -2.62 -12.30 4.43
C VAL A 3 -1.11 -12.48 4.22
N PRO A 4 -0.64 -12.62 2.97
CA PRO A 4 0.79 -12.69 2.68
C PRO A 4 1.45 -11.32 2.85
N HIS A 5 2.62 -11.25 3.48
CA HIS A 5 3.38 -10.00 3.63
C HIS A 5 4.82 -10.18 3.16
N ALA A 6 5.33 -9.25 2.34
CA ALA A 6 6.62 -9.35 1.65
C ALA A 6 7.80 -9.70 2.57
N GLN A 7 7.94 -9.04 3.72
CA GLN A 7 9.05 -9.29 4.67
C GLN A 7 8.72 -10.26 5.82
N ARG A 8 7.48 -10.22 6.35
CA ARG A 8 7.08 -10.96 7.56
C ARG A 8 6.62 -12.39 7.28
N GLY A 9 6.29 -12.71 6.03
CA GLY A 9 5.55 -13.93 5.70
C GLY A 9 4.05 -13.82 6.03
N SER A 10 3.30 -14.90 5.81
CA SER A 10 1.85 -14.90 6.04
C SER A 10 1.49 -14.67 7.51
N PHE A 11 0.49 -13.83 7.76
CA PHE A 11 -0.02 -13.57 9.10
C PHE A 11 -1.55 -13.55 9.15
N LYS A 12 -2.10 -13.77 10.34
CA LYS A 12 -3.55 -13.76 10.58
C LYS A 12 -4.01 -12.39 11.07
N THR A 13 -5.09 -11.87 10.49
CA THR A 13 -5.77 -10.65 10.90
C THR A 13 -7.29 -10.83 10.92
N VAL A 14 -8.00 -9.91 11.59
CA VAL A 14 -9.47 -9.82 11.55
C VAL A 14 -9.87 -9.24 10.19
N GLY A 15 -10.80 -9.90 9.49
CA GLY A 15 -11.33 -9.41 8.21
C GLY A 15 -12.40 -8.35 8.37
N CYS A 16 -13.01 -7.90 7.27
CA CYS A 16 -14.15 -6.99 7.33
C CYS A 16 -15.33 -7.65 8.08
N PRO A 17 -15.89 -7.02 9.14
CA PRO A 17 -17.00 -7.58 9.89
C PRO A 17 -18.34 -7.51 9.14
N MET A 18 -18.44 -6.66 8.12
CA MET A 18 -19.63 -6.46 7.31
C MET A 18 -19.41 -7.04 5.90
N VAL A 19 -20.39 -7.80 5.42
CA VAL A 19 -20.39 -8.37 4.07
C VAL A 19 -21.47 -7.67 3.26
N LEU A 20 -21.06 -7.04 2.15
CA LEU A 20 -21.96 -6.41 1.19
C LEU A 20 -21.89 -7.21 -0.11
N SER A 21 -23.03 -7.72 -0.60
CA SER A 21 -23.07 -8.60 -1.78
C SER A 21 -22.44 -7.97 -3.02
N ASP A 22 -22.64 -6.67 -3.18
CA ASP A 22 -22.24 -5.93 -4.38
C ASP A 22 -20.90 -5.20 -4.17
N SER A 23 -20.25 -5.37 -3.01
CA SER A 23 -18.98 -4.73 -2.67
C SER A 23 -18.11 -5.68 -1.85
N PRO A 24 -17.45 -6.65 -2.50
CA PRO A 24 -16.48 -7.51 -1.84
C PRO A 24 -15.27 -6.71 -1.36
N VAL A 25 -14.79 -7.01 -0.16
CA VAL A 25 -13.59 -6.37 0.41
C VAL A 25 -12.38 -7.26 0.17
N ASP A 26 -11.40 -6.74 -0.57
CA ASP A 26 -10.09 -7.37 -0.70
C ASP A 26 -9.21 -6.99 0.50
N VAL A 27 -8.64 -8.00 1.17
CA VAL A 27 -7.80 -7.80 2.36
C VAL A 27 -6.34 -8.02 1.96
N GLN A 28 -5.61 -6.92 1.80
CA GLN A 28 -4.21 -6.91 1.40
C GLN A 28 -3.28 -6.58 2.58
N SER A 29 -1.99 -6.88 2.46
CA SER A 29 -1.01 -6.52 3.48
C SER A 29 -0.76 -5.02 3.52
N SER A 30 -0.32 -4.53 4.68
CA SER A 30 0.19 -3.16 4.80
C SER A 30 1.41 -2.94 3.89
N PRO A 31 1.54 -1.74 3.27
CA PRO A 31 2.72 -1.40 2.49
C PRO A 31 3.96 -1.26 3.39
N LEU A 32 5.13 -1.43 2.80
CA LEU A 32 6.41 -1.15 3.42
C LEU A 32 6.63 0.35 3.59
N LEU A 33 7.56 0.70 4.48
CA LEU A 33 7.98 2.09 4.66
C LEU A 33 8.53 2.63 3.33
N GLY A 34 7.82 3.59 2.76
CA GLY A 34 8.20 4.28 1.53
C GLY A 34 7.90 3.53 0.23
N GLU A 35 7.14 2.44 0.26
CA GLU A 35 6.87 1.59 -0.92
C GLU A 35 6.30 2.36 -2.12
N HIS A 36 5.42 3.32 -1.87
CA HIS A 36 4.75 4.10 -2.92
C HIS A 36 5.18 5.58 -2.96
N THR A 37 6.30 5.95 -2.31
CA THR A 37 6.72 7.36 -2.23
C THR A 37 6.91 7.99 -3.61
N ASP A 38 7.60 7.30 -4.52
CA ASP A 38 7.91 7.82 -5.86
C ASP A 38 6.67 7.87 -6.75
N GLU A 39 5.79 6.86 -6.64
CA GLU A 39 4.51 6.80 -7.34
C GLU A 39 3.63 7.98 -6.96
N ILE A 40 3.46 8.25 -5.65
CA ILE A 40 2.62 9.34 -5.19
C ILE A 40 3.23 10.71 -5.54
N LEU A 41 4.53 10.89 -5.33
CA LEU A 41 5.19 12.16 -5.65
C LEU A 41 5.20 12.43 -7.16
N GLY A 42 5.36 11.41 -7.99
CA GLY A 42 5.37 11.53 -9.44
C GLY A 42 3.97 11.60 -10.05
N GLU A 43 3.17 10.54 -9.88
CA GLU A 43 1.90 10.36 -10.60
C GLU A 43 0.76 11.19 -10.01
N VAL A 44 0.70 11.32 -8.68
CA VAL A 44 -0.39 12.05 -8.00
C VAL A 44 -0.03 13.53 -7.81
N MET A 45 1.19 13.83 -7.41
CA MET A 45 1.63 15.21 -7.13
C MET A 45 2.31 15.90 -8.33
N GLY A 46 2.65 15.15 -9.39
CA GLY A 46 3.19 15.70 -10.62
C GLY A 46 4.65 16.14 -10.54
N TYR A 47 5.41 15.66 -9.55
CA TYR A 47 6.84 15.98 -9.46
C TYR A 47 7.66 15.23 -10.50
N THR A 48 8.63 15.93 -11.04
CA THR A 48 9.67 15.34 -11.89
C THR A 48 10.60 14.46 -11.08
N ARG A 49 11.27 13.51 -11.73
CA ARG A 49 12.23 12.62 -11.07
C ARG A 49 13.32 13.41 -10.35
N GLU A 50 13.78 14.50 -10.95
CA GLU A 50 14.80 15.38 -10.39
C GLU A 50 14.33 16.05 -9.09
N GLN A 51 13.07 16.47 -9.02
CA GLN A 51 12.48 17.05 -7.80
C GLN A 51 12.32 16.00 -6.70
N VAL A 52 11.90 14.78 -7.04
CA VAL A 52 11.77 13.69 -6.07
C VAL A 52 13.12 13.34 -5.44
N GLU A 53 14.19 13.28 -6.24
CA GLU A 53 15.54 13.03 -5.71
C GLU A 53 16.02 14.14 -4.77
N GLN A 54 15.66 15.41 -5.02
CA GLN A 54 15.98 16.52 -4.11
C GLN A 54 15.30 16.41 -2.75
N LEU A 55 14.09 15.85 -2.70
CA LEU A 55 13.30 15.70 -1.47
C LEU A 55 13.76 14.53 -0.58
N ARG A 56 14.64 13.67 -1.09
CA ARG A 56 15.18 12.51 -0.34
C ARG A 56 16.40 12.85 0.52
N THR A 57 16.95 14.06 0.38
CA THR A 57 18.14 14.55 1.09
C THR A 57 17.74 15.29 2.36
#